data_AF-A0A1Y2D779-F1
#
_entry.id   AF-A0A1Y2D779-F1
#
_cell.length_a   1.000
_cell.length_b   1.000
_cell.length_c   1.000
_cell.angle_alpha   90.00
_cell.angle_beta   90.00
_cell.angle_gamma   90.00
#
_symmetry.space_group_name_H-M   'P 1'
#
loop_
_entity.id
_entity.type
_entity.pdbx_description
1 polymer ?
#
loop_
_entity_poly.entity_id
_entity_poly.type
_entity_poly.pdbx_seq_one_letter_code
_entity_poly.pdbx_strand_id
1 'polypeptide(L)'
;MKIKSIMKRKTINSTTSSLKSKPVVHDNEDSTIIKDDFSILHDGEEKTLMNNRNASTETLVEMAENQAKTNQFDAFKAEMLKMFEEQEKKHSAMVSVLNEKIEKLTEENEQYQTKITELEKKLSELENNKDMVSKVQGLEQKVENLEDQYLEQSQSISQREISDDQIAQTIDLVAQNNRSVLDLQKKVNELEKSDAKIIEDHSFMTKEVERLNTFVINNEEIKIFINKRNGSTFSLTATSAETVDELKRQIQMEIGCDIASELLSYEGRVLEDEYTLHDYNINNNSTVQLALRF
;
A
#
# COMPACT_ATOMS: atom_id res chain seq x y z
N MET A 1 -15.81 3.59 -11.73
CA MET A 1 -15.97 5.04 -12.00
C MET A 1 -14.97 5.47 -13.06
N LYS A 2 -15.41 6.20 -14.09
CA LYS A 2 -14.63 6.61 -15.27
C LYS A 2 -13.77 7.83 -14.95
N ILE A 3 -12.43 7.70 -15.04
CA ILE A 3 -11.53 8.83 -15.35
C ILE A 3 -10.65 8.38 -16.52
N LYS A 4 -11.29 8.24 -17.68
CA LYS A 4 -10.65 8.34 -18.99
C LYS A 4 -10.84 9.77 -19.45
N SER A 5 -9.84 10.63 -19.27
CA SER A 5 -9.53 11.79 -20.11
C SER A 5 -8.45 12.61 -19.43
N ILE A 6 -7.29 12.71 -20.10
CA ILE A 6 -6.33 13.82 -20.14
C ILE A 6 -4.94 13.20 -20.28
N MET A 7 -4.60 12.85 -21.53
CA MET A 7 -3.24 12.95 -22.07
C MET A 7 -3.29 12.64 -23.57
N LYS A 8 -3.59 13.66 -24.37
CA LYS A 8 -3.16 13.69 -25.77
C LYS A 8 -1.90 14.57 -25.81
N ARG A 9 -0.72 13.98 -25.57
CA ARG A 9 0.53 14.56 -26.09
C ARG A 9 0.83 13.88 -27.42
N LYS A 10 1.00 14.72 -28.42
CA LYS A 10 1.25 14.39 -29.81
C LYS A 10 2.64 13.76 -29.91
N THR A 11 2.68 12.46 -30.17
CA THR A 11 3.87 11.74 -30.59
C THR A 11 4.34 12.31 -31.93
N ILE A 12 5.53 12.90 -31.96
CA ILE A 12 6.28 13.07 -33.21
C ILE A 12 7.39 12.04 -33.14
N ASN A 13 7.30 11.05 -34.03
CA ASN A 13 8.21 9.94 -34.18
C ASN A 13 9.65 10.43 -34.41
N SER A 14 10.55 9.98 -33.55
CA SER A 14 11.98 9.87 -33.84
C SER A 14 12.19 8.60 -34.67
N THR A 15 12.34 8.73 -35.98
CA THR A 15 12.94 7.68 -36.81
C THR A 15 14.43 7.96 -36.86
N THR A 16 15.19 7.23 -36.03
CA THR A 16 16.64 7.10 -36.16
C THR A 16 16.96 6.16 -37.32
N SER A 17 17.73 6.61 -38.30
CA SER A 17 18.54 5.69 -39.13
C SER A 17 19.84 6.36 -39.55
N SER A 18 20.90 5.97 -38.83
CA SER A 18 22.26 5.70 -39.32
C SER A 18 22.77 6.47 -40.53
N LEU A 19 23.85 7.23 -40.35
CA LEU A 19 25.00 7.18 -41.26
C LEU A 19 26.29 7.54 -40.51
N LYS A 20 27.28 6.67 -40.75
CA LYS A 20 28.58 6.59 -40.11
C LYS A 20 29.47 7.78 -40.52
N SER A 21 30.35 8.12 -39.58
CA SER A 21 31.62 8.82 -39.74
C SER A 21 32.28 8.74 -41.13
N LYS A 22 32.71 9.90 -41.64
CA LYS A 22 34.05 10.10 -42.25
C LYS A 22 34.44 11.59 -42.21
N PRO A 23 35.75 11.90 -42.13
CA PRO A 23 36.25 13.25 -41.87
C PRO A 23 36.34 14.05 -43.16
N VAL A 24 35.91 15.30 -43.13
CA VAL A 24 36.06 16.28 -44.21
C VAL A 24 36.47 17.57 -43.51
N VAL A 25 37.79 17.81 -43.40
CA VAL A 25 38.53 18.83 -44.17
C VAL A 25 37.77 20.15 -44.18
N HIS A 26 38.35 21.14 -43.48
CA HIS A 26 38.01 22.54 -43.60
C HIS A 26 37.97 22.94 -45.07
N ASP A 27 36.78 23.24 -45.59
CA ASP A 27 36.63 24.16 -46.70
C ASP A 27 35.57 25.19 -46.32
N ASN A 28 35.97 26.44 -46.48
CA ASN A 28 35.22 27.65 -46.18
C ASN A 28 34.01 27.79 -47.11
N GLU A 29 32.84 27.29 -46.74
CA GLU A 29 31.60 27.67 -47.41
C GLU A 29 30.45 27.73 -46.40
N ASP A 30 30.33 28.87 -45.72
CA ASP A 30 29.05 29.38 -45.23
C ASP A 30 29.08 30.92 -45.28
N SER A 31 29.20 31.41 -46.50
CA SER A 31 28.94 32.80 -46.88
C SER A 31 27.98 32.80 -48.07
N THR A 32 26.83 32.16 -47.91
CA THR A 32 25.87 31.99 -49.02
C THR A 32 24.42 32.00 -48.54
N ILE A 33 24.08 32.90 -47.63
CA ILE A 33 22.70 33.36 -47.45
C ILE A 33 22.73 34.89 -47.33
N ILE A 34 22.93 35.51 -48.49
CA ILE A 34 22.46 36.80 -49.03
C ILE A 34 23.37 37.02 -50.25
N LYS A 35 23.16 36.19 -51.27
CA LYS A 35 23.65 36.41 -52.62
C LYS A 35 22.50 36.07 -53.54
N ASP A 36 21.44 36.87 -53.52
CA ASP A 36 20.36 36.76 -54.53
C ASP A 36 19.49 38.01 -54.69
N ASP A 37 19.90 39.19 -54.19
CA ASP A 37 19.16 40.45 -54.46
C ASP A 37 20.03 41.61 -55.01
N PHE A 38 21.25 41.32 -55.46
CA PHE A 38 22.10 42.30 -56.17
C PHE A 38 22.74 41.69 -57.42
N SER A 39 21.92 41.07 -58.28
CA SER A 39 22.37 40.64 -59.62
C SER A 39 21.35 40.90 -60.74
N ILE A 40 20.27 41.62 -60.47
CA ILE A 40 19.35 42.10 -61.51
C ILE A 40 19.32 43.61 -61.41
N LEU A 41 20.34 44.27 -61.95
CA LEU A 41 20.30 45.65 -62.49
C LEU A 41 21.66 46.00 -63.13
N HIS A 42 22.23 45.08 -63.92
CA HIS A 42 23.48 45.35 -64.66
C HIS A 42 23.46 45.01 -66.15
N ASP A 43 22.27 44.94 -66.77
CA ASP A 43 22.16 44.89 -68.24
C ASP A 43 21.01 45.75 -68.81
N GLY A 44 20.44 46.65 -68.01
CA GLY A 44 19.21 47.38 -68.35
C GLY A 44 19.28 48.91 -68.45
N GLU A 45 20.29 49.56 -67.87
CA GLU A 45 20.33 51.03 -67.75
C GLU A 45 21.62 51.68 -68.24
N GLU A 46 22.40 50.99 -69.08
CA GLU A 46 23.43 51.65 -69.90
C GLU A 46 22.88 52.19 -71.24
N LYS A 47 21.54 52.22 -71.39
CA LYS A 47 20.85 52.54 -72.66
C LYS A 47 19.86 53.70 -72.61
N THR A 48 19.89 54.53 -71.56
CA THR A 48 19.04 55.73 -71.46
C THR A 48 19.79 57.02 -71.14
N LEU A 49 21.13 57.00 -71.11
CA LEU A 49 21.96 58.22 -71.06
C LEU A 49 22.74 58.52 -72.36
N MET A 50 22.52 57.73 -73.43
CA MET A 50 23.06 57.99 -74.77
C MET A 50 22.01 58.31 -75.84
N ASN A 51 20.78 58.66 -75.44
CA ASN A 51 19.72 59.05 -76.38
C ASN A 51 19.25 60.49 -76.22
N ASN A 52 20.19 61.43 -76.04
CA ASN A 52 19.96 62.84 -76.36
C ASN A 52 21.18 63.55 -76.95
N ARG A 53 22.11 62.80 -77.55
CA ARG A 53 23.29 63.38 -78.23
C ARG A 53 23.17 63.50 -79.74
N ASN A 54 22.06 63.07 -80.34
CA ASN A 54 21.91 63.07 -81.79
C ASN A 54 20.97 64.17 -82.32
N ALA A 55 20.42 65.03 -81.46
CA ALA A 55 19.67 66.20 -81.91
C ALA A 55 20.48 67.51 -81.84
N SER A 56 21.68 67.50 -81.24
CA SER A 56 22.47 68.72 -81.02
C SER A 56 23.73 68.76 -81.88
N THR A 57 24.30 67.62 -82.28
CA THR A 57 25.47 67.56 -83.16
C THR A 57 25.13 67.67 -84.64
N GLU A 58 23.94 67.21 -85.07
CA GLU A 58 23.49 67.32 -86.46
C GLU A 58 23.03 68.74 -86.84
N THR A 59 22.52 69.54 -85.91
CA THR A 59 22.20 70.97 -86.16
C THR A 59 23.45 71.86 -86.17
N LEU A 60 24.56 71.39 -85.61
CA LEU A 60 25.82 72.14 -85.51
C LEU A 60 26.73 71.98 -86.75
N VAL A 61 26.54 70.92 -87.54
CA VAL A 61 27.31 70.68 -88.77
C VAL A 61 26.65 71.34 -89.98
N GLU A 62 25.32 71.45 -90.02
CA GLU A 62 24.58 72.06 -91.15
C GLU A 62 24.46 73.61 -91.09
N MET A 63 24.75 74.25 -89.95
CA MET A 63 24.69 75.73 -89.81
C MET A 63 26.06 76.43 -89.85
N ALA A 64 27.17 75.70 -89.95
CA ALA A 64 28.51 76.26 -90.01
C ALA A 64 28.91 76.82 -91.40
N GLU A 65 28.05 76.68 -92.42
CA GLU A 65 28.36 77.03 -93.82
C GLU A 65 27.60 78.25 -94.38
N ASN A 66 27.20 79.24 -93.57
CA ASN A 66 26.71 80.49 -94.19
C ASN A 66 27.14 81.78 -93.48
N GLN A 67 27.96 82.54 -94.20
CA GLN A 67 28.56 83.82 -93.82
C GLN A 67 27.54 84.95 -93.88
N ALA A 68 27.11 85.45 -92.72
CA ALA A 68 26.83 86.87 -92.43
C ALA A 68 26.22 86.97 -91.02
N LYS A 69 26.83 87.79 -90.14
CA LYS A 69 26.46 88.17 -88.75
C LYS A 69 27.38 87.59 -87.66
N THR A 70 28.63 88.06 -87.65
CA THR A 70 29.61 87.84 -86.57
C THR A 70 29.06 88.19 -85.18
N ASN A 71 28.21 89.22 -85.09
CA ASN A 71 27.61 89.64 -83.80
C ASN A 71 26.49 88.70 -83.28
N GLN A 72 25.86 87.85 -84.12
CA GLN A 72 24.85 86.88 -83.65
C GLN A 72 25.47 85.54 -83.24
N PHE A 73 26.55 85.11 -83.91
CA PHE A 73 27.24 83.85 -83.59
C PHE A 73 28.01 83.92 -82.27
N ASP A 74 28.68 85.05 -81.99
CA ASP A 74 29.37 85.25 -80.71
C ASP A 74 28.39 85.32 -79.53
N ALA A 75 27.21 85.93 -79.72
CA ALA A 75 26.14 85.93 -78.72
C ALA A 75 25.60 84.52 -78.46
N PHE A 76 25.38 83.73 -79.51
CA PHE A 76 24.94 82.34 -79.40
C PHE A 76 25.98 81.45 -78.68
N LYS A 77 27.28 81.62 -78.99
CA LYS A 77 28.36 80.90 -78.32
C LYS A 77 28.45 81.25 -76.83
N ALA A 78 28.29 82.52 -76.47
CA ALA A 78 28.25 82.97 -75.08
C ALA A 78 27.03 82.40 -74.33
N GLU A 79 25.87 82.33 -74.99
CA GLU A 79 24.65 81.75 -74.42
C GLU A 79 24.77 80.23 -74.21
N MET A 80 25.37 79.51 -75.16
CA MET A 80 25.71 78.09 -75.02
C MET A 80 26.68 77.84 -73.88
N LEU A 81 27.73 78.66 -73.73
CA LEU A 81 28.68 78.53 -72.63
C LEU A 81 28.00 78.76 -71.28
N LYS A 82 27.15 79.79 -71.18
CA LYS A 82 26.37 80.06 -69.97
C LYS A 82 25.42 78.92 -69.63
N MET A 83 24.79 78.29 -70.63
CA MET A 83 23.95 77.11 -70.44
C MET A 83 24.75 75.92 -69.91
N PHE A 84 25.95 75.67 -70.45
CA PHE A 84 26.83 74.60 -69.97
C PHE A 84 27.34 74.86 -68.55
N GLU A 85 27.79 76.09 -68.25
CA GLU A 85 28.20 76.48 -66.90
C GLU A 85 27.06 76.34 -65.89
N GLU A 86 25.82 76.66 -66.28
CA GLU A 86 24.65 76.51 -65.42
C GLU A 86 24.28 75.03 -65.21
N GLN A 87 24.41 74.19 -66.25
CA GLN A 87 24.23 72.74 -66.14
C GLN A 87 25.32 72.09 -65.28
N GLU A 88 26.57 72.51 -65.43
CA GLU A 88 27.69 72.01 -64.63
C GLU A 88 27.54 72.40 -63.15
N LYS A 89 27.09 73.62 -62.86
CA LYS A 89 26.71 74.04 -61.51
C LYS A 89 25.56 73.21 -60.94
N LYS A 90 24.52 72.90 -61.74
CA LYS A 90 23.40 72.04 -61.31
C LYS A 90 23.86 70.61 -61.02
N HIS A 91 24.67 70.00 -61.88
CA HIS A 91 25.24 68.68 -61.65
C HIS A 91 26.16 68.66 -60.44
N SER A 92 27.02 69.67 -60.28
CA SER A 92 27.91 69.80 -59.12
C SER A 92 27.11 69.90 -57.81
N ALA A 93 26.04 70.71 -57.79
CA ALA A 93 25.16 70.80 -56.63
C ALA A 93 24.43 69.47 -56.33
N MET A 94 23.94 68.78 -57.37
CA MET A 94 23.30 67.47 -57.23
C MET A 94 24.26 66.42 -56.66
N VAL A 95 25.50 66.35 -57.18
CA VAL A 95 26.55 65.45 -56.67
C VAL A 95 26.87 65.76 -55.22
N SER A 96 26.95 67.04 -54.83
CA SER A 96 27.17 67.44 -53.43
C SER A 96 26.07 66.92 -52.50
N VAL A 97 24.80 67.04 -52.89
CA VAL A 97 23.66 66.56 -52.10
C VAL A 97 23.65 65.03 -52.00
N LEU A 98 23.98 64.33 -53.09
CA LEU A 98 24.10 62.88 -53.11
C LEU A 98 25.22 62.39 -52.18
N ASN A 99 26.38 63.05 -52.20
CA ASN A 99 27.49 62.70 -51.31
C ASN A 99 27.12 62.88 -49.84
N GLU A 100 26.44 63.99 -49.48
CA GLU A 100 25.96 64.20 -48.11
C GLU A 100 24.95 63.11 -47.67
N LYS A 101 24.10 62.65 -48.59
CA LYS A 101 23.17 61.54 -48.30
C LYS A 101 23.88 60.20 -48.13
N ILE A 102 24.92 59.93 -48.91
CA ILE A 102 25.74 58.71 -48.79
C ILE A 102 26.46 58.69 -47.44
N GLU A 103 27.02 59.83 -47.03
CA GLU A 103 27.71 59.96 -45.74
C GLU A 103 26.77 59.66 -44.57
N LYS A 104 25.58 60.28 -44.54
CA LYS A 104 24.55 60.00 -43.50
C LYS A 104 24.13 58.53 -43.46
N LEU A 105 23.91 57.91 -44.62
CA LEU A 105 23.54 56.49 -44.69
C LEU A 105 24.68 55.58 -44.22
N THR A 106 25.93 55.99 -44.44
CA THR A 106 27.11 55.24 -43.99
C THR A 106 27.23 55.31 -42.47
N GLU A 107 27.04 56.49 -41.87
CA GLU A 107 27.01 56.67 -40.41
C GLU A 107 25.87 55.86 -39.76
N GLU A 108 24.66 55.91 -40.32
CA GLU A 108 23.53 55.12 -39.83
C GLU A 108 23.82 53.61 -39.89
N ASN A 109 24.42 53.14 -40.98
CA ASN A 109 24.77 51.74 -41.12
C ASN A 109 25.82 51.30 -40.08
N GLU A 110 26.83 52.13 -39.82
CA GLU A 110 27.84 51.86 -38.78
C GLU A 110 27.20 51.76 -37.38
N GLN A 111 26.21 52.61 -37.08
CA GLN A 111 25.45 52.53 -35.84
C GLN A 111 24.64 51.23 -35.74
N TYR A 112 23.99 50.79 -36.84
CA TYR A 112 23.27 49.53 -36.85
C TYR A 112 24.20 48.33 -36.65
N GLN A 113 25.38 48.32 -37.29
CA GLN A 113 26.38 47.28 -37.09
C GLN A 113 26.82 47.20 -35.62
N THR A 114 27.11 48.34 -35.00
CA THR A 114 27.46 48.39 -33.58
C THR A 114 26.36 47.81 -32.68
N LYS A 115 25.10 48.12 -32.99
CA LYS A 115 23.94 47.62 -32.24
C LYS A 115 23.73 46.12 -32.44
N ILE A 116 23.97 45.60 -33.64
CA ILE A 116 23.93 44.17 -33.93
C ILE A 116 24.98 43.45 -33.08
N THR A 117 26.23 43.94 -33.06
CA THR A 117 27.30 43.34 -32.25
C THR A 117 26.98 43.35 -30.75
N GLU A 118 26.36 44.41 -30.23
CA GLU A 118 25.93 44.45 -28.83
C GLU A 118 24.82 43.41 -28.52
N LEU A 119 23.87 43.22 -29.43
CA LEU A 119 22.81 42.22 -29.30
C LEU A 119 23.35 40.79 -29.37
N GLU A 120 24.29 40.52 -30.29
CA GLU A 120 24.96 39.23 -30.40
C GLU A 120 25.71 38.88 -29.11
N LYS A 121 26.39 39.86 -28.50
CA LYS A 121 27.05 39.68 -27.20
C LYS A 121 26.05 39.33 -26.09
N LYS A 122 24.93 40.05 -26.00
CA LYS A 122 23.87 39.76 -25.01
C LYS A 122 23.23 38.39 -25.22
N LEU A 123 23.05 38.00 -26.48
CA LEU A 123 22.53 36.67 -26.84
C LEU A 123 23.50 35.58 -26.35
N SER A 124 24.80 35.75 -26.60
CA SER A 124 25.84 34.82 -26.14
C SER A 124 25.91 34.73 -24.61
N GLU A 125 25.75 35.84 -23.90
CA GLU A 125 25.70 35.85 -22.43
C GLU A 125 24.46 35.11 -21.89
N LEU A 126 23.31 35.23 -22.56
CA LEU A 126 22.08 34.51 -22.21
C LEU A 126 22.17 33.00 -22.52
N GLU A 127 22.72 32.63 -23.67
CA GLU A 127 22.95 31.23 -24.06
C GLU A 127 23.97 30.55 -23.14
N ASN A 128 24.98 31.30 -22.67
CA ASN A 128 25.97 30.83 -21.72
C ASN A 128 25.49 30.82 -20.26
N ASN A 129 24.19 31.05 -19.99
CA ASN A 129 23.56 30.80 -18.69
C ASN A 129 23.41 29.28 -18.44
N LYS A 130 24.55 28.59 -18.51
CA LYS A 130 24.79 27.15 -18.34
C LYS A 130 24.23 26.63 -17.03
N ASP A 131 24.15 27.49 -16.02
CA ASP A 131 23.58 27.18 -14.71
C ASP A 131 22.10 26.80 -14.78
N MET A 132 21.30 27.46 -15.62
CA MET A 132 19.88 27.09 -15.79
C MET A 132 19.72 25.76 -16.52
N VAL A 133 20.51 25.54 -17.58
CA VAL A 133 20.46 24.29 -18.36
C VAL A 133 20.88 23.10 -17.50
N SER A 134 21.98 23.19 -16.75
CA SER A 134 22.42 22.13 -15.84
C SER A 134 21.42 21.88 -14.70
N LYS A 135 20.75 22.93 -14.20
CA LYS A 135 19.70 22.79 -13.18
C LYS A 135 18.45 22.11 -13.71
N VAL A 136 18.05 22.40 -14.96
CA VAL A 136 16.93 21.72 -15.62
C VAL A 136 17.26 20.25 -15.85
N GLN A 137 18.44 19.92 -16.37
CA GLN A 137 18.88 18.53 -16.54
C GLN A 137 18.93 17.76 -15.21
N GLY A 138 19.41 18.41 -14.14
CA GLY A 138 19.42 17.80 -12.80
C GLY A 138 18.02 17.58 -12.22
N LEU A 139 17.05 18.41 -12.59
CA LEU A 139 15.64 18.23 -12.20
C LEU A 139 14.98 17.12 -13.03
N GLU A 140 15.26 17.03 -14.32
CA GLU A 140 14.77 15.97 -15.19
C GLU A 140 15.19 14.59 -14.67
N GLN A 141 16.47 14.40 -14.33
CA GLN A 141 16.94 13.13 -13.76
C GLN A 141 16.26 12.79 -12.43
N LYS A 142 15.98 13.80 -11.59
CA LYS A 142 15.27 13.58 -10.32
C LYS A 142 13.83 13.17 -10.54
N VAL A 143 13.16 13.72 -11.56
CA VAL A 143 11.80 13.34 -11.92
C VAL A 143 11.77 11.90 -12.42
N GLU A 144 12.68 11.53 -13.32
CA GLU A 144 12.80 10.15 -13.82
C GLU A 144 12.99 9.15 -12.67
N ASN A 145 13.92 9.43 -11.75
CA ASN A 145 14.16 8.57 -10.60
C ASN A 145 12.93 8.46 -9.67
N LEU A 146 12.15 9.53 -9.50
CA LEU A 146 10.93 9.53 -8.70
C LEU A 146 9.80 8.75 -9.38
N GLU A 147 9.70 8.82 -10.70
CA GLU A 147 8.73 8.05 -11.49
C GLU A 147 9.01 6.55 -11.38
N ASP A 148 10.28 6.14 -11.49
CA ASP A 148 10.70 4.75 -11.29
C ASP A 148 10.39 4.26 -9.88
N GLN A 149 10.72 5.06 -8.85
CA GLN A 149 10.43 4.72 -7.46
C GLN A 149 8.92 4.57 -7.21
N TYR A 150 8.09 5.45 -7.78
CA TYR A 150 6.64 5.36 -7.66
C TYR A 150 6.10 4.10 -8.35
N LEU A 151 6.63 3.74 -9.52
CA LEU A 151 6.23 2.54 -10.24
C LEU A 151 6.56 1.27 -9.46
N GLU A 152 7.77 1.18 -8.89
CA GLU A 152 8.20 0.05 -8.07
C GLU A 152 7.36 -0.07 -6.78
N GLN A 153 7.06 1.06 -6.13
CA GLN A 153 6.15 1.09 -4.98
C GLN A 153 4.75 0.63 -5.35
N SER A 154 4.19 1.10 -6.47
CA SER A 154 2.86 0.71 -6.92
C SER A 154 2.77 -0.80 -7.20
N GLN A 155 3.80 -1.39 -7.82
CA GLN A 155 3.86 -2.84 -8.06
C GLN A 155 3.98 -3.63 -6.76
N SER A 156 4.81 -3.16 -5.83
CA SER A 156 4.98 -3.76 -4.51
C SER A 156 3.69 -3.73 -3.69
N ILE A 157 2.90 -2.64 -3.80
CA ILE A 157 1.60 -2.50 -3.14
C ILE A 157 0.61 -3.50 -3.74
N SER A 158 0.49 -3.60 -5.06
CA SER A 158 -0.41 -4.56 -5.71
C SER A 158 -0.06 -6.03 -5.41
N GLN A 159 1.20 -6.35 -5.16
CA GLN A 159 1.60 -7.71 -4.73
C GLN A 159 1.37 -7.99 -3.23
N ARG A 160 1.28 -6.94 -2.40
CA ARG A 160 1.00 -7.05 -0.96
C ARG A 160 -0.49 -7.01 -0.62
N GLU A 161 -1.33 -6.56 -1.54
CA GLU A 161 -2.78 -6.71 -1.41
C GLU A 161 -3.09 -8.21 -1.38
N ILE A 162 -3.46 -8.69 -0.19
CA ILE A 162 -4.03 -10.04 -0.01
C ILE A 162 -5.15 -10.15 -1.03
N SER A 163 -5.05 -11.11 -1.96
CA SER A 163 -6.05 -11.24 -3.02
C SER A 163 -7.44 -11.38 -2.39
N ASP A 164 -8.44 -10.74 -2.98
CA ASP A 164 -9.84 -10.91 -2.57
C ASP A 164 -10.22 -12.40 -2.46
N ASP A 165 -9.58 -13.26 -3.27
CA ASP A 165 -9.73 -14.72 -3.22
C ASP A 165 -9.21 -15.33 -1.90
N GLN A 166 -8.07 -14.86 -1.39
CA GLN A 166 -7.51 -15.33 -0.12
C GLN A 166 -8.38 -14.90 1.07
N ILE A 167 -8.95 -13.69 0.99
CA ILE A 167 -9.91 -13.19 1.97
C ILE A 167 -11.18 -14.05 1.94
N ALA A 168 -11.73 -14.32 0.76
CA ALA A 168 -12.92 -15.16 0.58
C ALA A 168 -12.70 -16.59 1.12
N GLN A 169 -11.57 -17.23 0.78
CA GLN A 169 -11.22 -18.55 1.30
C GLN A 169 -11.10 -18.57 2.83
N THR A 170 -10.50 -17.53 3.42
CA THR A 170 -10.38 -17.42 4.88
C THR A 170 -11.74 -17.26 5.54
N ILE A 171 -12.63 -16.44 4.96
CA ILE A 171 -14.00 -16.25 5.45
C ILE A 171 -14.78 -17.57 5.41
N ASP A 172 -14.70 -18.31 4.30
CA ASP A 172 -15.38 -19.60 4.16
C ASP A 172 -14.86 -20.63 5.18
N LEU A 173 -13.54 -20.69 5.39
CA LEU A 173 -12.93 -21.57 6.38
C LEU A 173 -13.39 -21.21 7.80
N VAL A 174 -13.42 -19.92 8.14
CA VAL A 174 -13.93 -19.43 9.43
C VAL A 174 -15.40 -19.79 9.61
N ALA A 175 -16.22 -19.64 8.57
CA ALA A 175 -17.63 -20.00 8.61
C ALA A 175 -17.84 -21.50 8.84
N GLN A 176 -17.05 -22.36 8.20
CA GLN A 176 -17.08 -23.81 8.43
C GLN A 176 -16.68 -24.18 9.85
N ASN A 177 -15.59 -23.60 10.37
CA ASN A 177 -15.14 -23.83 11.74
C ASN A 177 -16.21 -23.43 12.76
N ASN A 178 -16.86 -22.29 12.57
CA ASN A 178 -17.92 -21.83 13.45
C ASN A 178 -19.14 -22.78 13.47
N ARG A 179 -19.51 -23.37 12.34
CA ARG A 179 -20.58 -24.39 12.28
C ARG A 179 -20.18 -25.64 13.07
N SER A 180 -18.96 -26.12 12.88
CA SER A 180 -18.43 -27.29 13.62
C SER A 180 -18.41 -27.06 15.13
N VAL A 181 -18.00 -25.87 15.58
CA VAL A 181 -18.02 -25.49 16.99
C VAL A 181 -19.44 -25.51 17.56
N LEU A 182 -20.42 -24.98 16.82
CA LEU A 182 -21.82 -24.99 17.26
C LEU A 182 -22.37 -26.41 17.41
N ASP A 183 -22.03 -27.33 16.51
CA ASP A 183 -22.48 -28.72 16.58
C ASP A 183 -21.78 -29.49 17.71
N LEU A 184 -20.49 -29.21 17.97
CA LEU A 184 -19.78 -29.74 19.14
C LEU A 184 -20.41 -29.24 20.44
N GLN A 185 -20.79 -27.97 20.52
CA GLN A 185 -21.44 -27.41 21.70
C GLN A 185 -22.78 -28.11 22.00
N LYS A 186 -23.57 -28.43 20.96
CA LYS A 186 -24.82 -29.19 21.13
C LYS A 186 -24.55 -30.58 21.72
N LYS A 187 -23.54 -31.29 21.19
CA LYS A 187 -23.16 -32.62 21.69
C LYS A 187 -22.68 -32.58 23.14
N VAL A 188 -21.90 -31.56 23.50
CA VAL A 188 -21.47 -31.35 24.90
C VAL A 188 -22.68 -31.16 25.81
N ASN A 189 -23.62 -30.30 25.44
CA ASN A 189 -24.83 -30.06 26.23
C ASN A 189 -25.72 -31.32 26.36
N GLU A 190 -25.75 -32.19 25.34
CA GLU A 190 -26.45 -33.48 25.40
C GLU A 190 -25.76 -34.45 26.36
N LEU A 191 -24.42 -34.52 26.33
CA LEU A 191 -23.63 -35.35 27.25
C LEU A 191 -23.76 -34.89 28.70
N GLU A 192 -23.71 -33.59 28.96
CA GLU A 192 -23.89 -33.04 30.32
C GLU A 192 -25.26 -33.43 30.91
N LYS A 193 -26.31 -33.46 30.08
CA LYS A 193 -27.64 -33.93 30.50
C LYS A 193 -27.66 -35.43 30.79
N SER A 194 -26.98 -36.24 29.98
CA SER A 194 -26.90 -37.68 30.26
C SER A 194 -26.11 -37.98 31.52
N ASP A 195 -25.01 -37.26 31.77
CA ASP A 195 -24.19 -37.43 32.97
C ASP A 195 -24.97 -37.05 34.24
N ALA A 196 -25.71 -35.93 34.19
CA ALA A 196 -26.59 -35.53 35.29
C ALA A 196 -27.61 -36.62 35.65
N LYS A 197 -28.21 -37.26 34.63
CA LYS A 197 -29.15 -38.36 34.83
C LYS A 197 -28.47 -39.59 35.42
N ILE A 198 -27.29 -39.97 34.91
CA ILE A 198 -26.52 -41.11 35.43
C ILE A 198 -26.18 -40.90 36.91
N ILE A 199 -25.79 -39.69 37.29
CA ILE A 199 -25.47 -39.34 38.68
C ILE A 199 -26.71 -39.45 39.57
N GLU A 200 -27.87 -38.98 39.10
CA GLU A 200 -29.14 -39.10 39.81
C GLU A 200 -29.55 -40.56 40.00
N ASP A 201 -29.52 -41.35 38.92
CA ASP A 201 -29.82 -42.79 38.94
C ASP A 201 -28.86 -43.54 39.89
N HIS A 202 -27.56 -43.22 39.85
CA HIS A 202 -26.58 -43.81 40.76
C HIS A 202 -26.82 -43.42 42.21
N SER A 203 -27.14 -42.15 42.50
CA SER A 203 -27.46 -41.69 43.85
C SER A 203 -28.67 -42.41 44.43
N PHE A 204 -29.70 -42.64 43.60
CA PHE A 204 -30.86 -43.43 43.99
C PHE A 204 -30.47 -44.87 44.33
N MET A 205 -29.72 -45.53 43.44
CA MET A 205 -29.28 -46.91 43.65
C MET A 205 -28.39 -47.07 44.88
N THR A 206 -27.48 -46.12 45.14
CA THR A 206 -26.63 -46.17 46.35
C THR A 206 -27.45 -46.12 47.63
N LYS A 207 -28.43 -45.21 47.73
CA LYS A 207 -29.32 -45.12 48.90
C LYS A 207 -30.14 -46.39 49.11
N GLU A 208 -30.60 -47.01 48.03
CA GLU A 208 -31.36 -48.25 48.11
C GLU A 208 -30.48 -49.43 48.54
N VAL A 209 -29.23 -49.49 48.05
CA VAL A 209 -28.25 -50.49 48.49
C VAL A 209 -27.92 -50.32 49.98
N GLU A 210 -27.71 -49.09 50.45
CA GLU A 210 -27.48 -48.82 51.88
C GLU A 210 -28.67 -49.27 52.73
N ARG A 211 -29.89 -48.92 52.31
CA ARG A 211 -31.12 -49.32 52.99
C ARG A 211 -31.27 -50.84 53.06
N LEU A 212 -31.05 -51.53 51.95
CA LEU A 212 -31.12 -52.99 51.88
C LEU A 212 -30.01 -53.62 52.72
N ASN A 213 -28.81 -53.07 52.73
CA ASN A 213 -27.72 -53.58 53.54
C ASN A 213 -28.04 -53.48 55.03
N THR A 214 -28.52 -52.32 55.51
CA THR A 214 -28.99 -52.16 56.89
C THR A 214 -30.12 -53.13 57.21
N PHE A 215 -31.08 -53.31 56.29
CA PHE A 215 -32.17 -54.26 56.48
C PHE A 215 -31.67 -55.71 56.60
N VAL A 216 -30.75 -56.14 55.72
CA VAL A 216 -30.18 -57.49 55.73
C VAL A 216 -29.39 -57.72 57.00
N ILE A 217 -28.48 -56.80 57.37
CA ILE A 217 -27.66 -56.91 58.58
C ILE A 217 -28.55 -57.02 59.82
N ASN A 218 -29.58 -56.18 59.92
CA ASN A 218 -30.49 -56.19 61.06
C ASN A 218 -31.34 -57.46 61.15
N ASN A 219 -31.58 -58.16 60.03
CA ASN A 219 -32.37 -59.39 60.00
C ASN A 219 -31.50 -60.66 59.85
N GLU A 220 -30.18 -60.55 60.03
CA GLU A 220 -29.29 -61.70 59.98
C GLU A 220 -29.49 -62.58 61.22
N GLU A 221 -29.82 -63.86 61.01
CA GLU A 221 -29.80 -64.87 62.06
C GLU A 221 -28.35 -65.22 62.40
N ILE A 222 -27.97 -64.93 63.63
CA ILE A 222 -26.63 -65.16 64.17
C ILE A 222 -26.68 -66.22 65.27
N LYS A 223 -25.69 -67.11 65.29
CA LYS A 223 -25.50 -68.06 66.38
C LYS A 223 -24.47 -67.49 67.35
N ILE A 224 -24.85 -67.27 68.59
CA ILE A 224 -23.96 -66.73 69.64
C ILE A 224 -23.75 -67.75 70.75
N PHE A 225 -22.64 -67.61 71.46
CA PHE A 225 -22.25 -68.49 72.56
C PHE A 225 -22.30 -67.74 73.87
N ILE A 226 -22.97 -68.29 74.87
CA ILE A 226 -23.10 -67.69 76.20
C ILE A 226 -22.25 -68.50 77.17
N ASN A 227 -21.22 -67.85 77.73
CA ASN A 227 -20.36 -68.45 78.74
C ASN A 227 -20.96 -68.19 80.13
N LYS A 228 -21.35 -69.27 80.82
CA LYS A 228 -21.93 -69.25 82.16
C LYS A 228 -20.85 -69.04 83.23
N ARG A 229 -21.29 -68.64 84.43
CA ARG A 229 -20.42 -68.43 85.61
C ARG A 229 -19.60 -69.65 86.04
N ASN A 230 -20.04 -70.86 85.69
CA ASN A 230 -19.34 -72.11 86.00
C ASN A 230 -18.34 -72.53 84.90
N GLY A 231 -18.12 -71.69 83.88
CA GLY A 231 -17.23 -71.96 82.74
C GLY A 231 -17.82 -72.87 81.66
N SER A 232 -19.11 -73.25 81.77
CA SER A 232 -19.81 -73.97 80.70
C SER A 232 -20.39 -73.00 79.68
N THR A 233 -20.33 -73.36 78.41
CA THR A 233 -20.84 -72.55 77.30
C THR A 233 -22.02 -73.25 76.65
N PHE A 234 -23.04 -72.49 76.26
CA PHE A 234 -24.15 -72.97 75.43
C PHE A 234 -24.38 -72.00 74.27
N SER A 235 -25.03 -72.46 73.20
CA SER A 235 -25.31 -71.63 72.02
C SER A 235 -26.77 -71.22 71.94
N LEU A 236 -27.02 -69.99 71.51
CA LEU A 236 -28.35 -69.46 71.18
C LEU A 236 -28.35 -68.95 69.74
N THR A 237 -29.50 -69.02 69.09
CA THR A 237 -29.75 -68.34 67.81
C THR A 237 -30.51 -67.06 68.12
N ALA A 238 -29.96 -65.93 67.69
CA ALA A 238 -30.52 -64.61 67.87
C ALA A 238 -30.54 -63.88 66.52
N THR A 239 -31.27 -62.79 66.41
CA THR A 239 -31.20 -61.90 65.24
C THR A 239 -30.36 -60.67 65.58
N SER A 240 -29.54 -60.17 64.66
CA SER A 240 -28.66 -59.01 64.93
C SER A 240 -29.41 -57.75 65.44
N ALA A 241 -30.68 -57.55 65.07
CA ALA A 241 -31.52 -56.47 65.59
C ALA A 241 -32.22 -56.74 66.93
N GLU A 242 -32.08 -57.95 67.51
CA GLU A 242 -32.60 -58.20 68.86
C GLU A 242 -31.85 -57.33 69.87
N THR A 243 -32.58 -56.84 70.87
CA THR A 243 -32.01 -56.06 71.96
C THR A 243 -31.31 -56.97 72.96
N VAL A 244 -30.42 -56.39 73.76
CA VAL A 244 -29.78 -57.11 74.87
C VAL A 244 -30.81 -57.61 75.89
N ASP A 245 -31.91 -56.89 76.12
CA ASP A 245 -33.04 -57.34 76.95
C ASP A 245 -33.70 -58.60 76.39
N GLU A 246 -33.96 -58.63 75.08
CA GLU A 246 -34.50 -59.80 74.39
C GLU A 246 -33.56 -61.01 74.52
N LEU A 247 -32.25 -60.79 74.34
CA LEU A 247 -31.23 -61.82 74.54
C LEU A 247 -31.22 -62.33 75.98
N LYS A 248 -31.31 -61.46 77.00
CA LYS A 248 -31.41 -61.88 78.40
C LYS A 248 -32.63 -62.77 78.64
N ARG A 249 -33.78 -62.43 78.04
CA ARG A 249 -34.98 -63.26 78.14
C ARG A 249 -34.76 -64.65 77.54
N GLN A 250 -34.14 -64.74 76.37
CA GLN A 250 -33.81 -66.04 75.74
C GLN A 250 -32.84 -66.87 76.61
N ILE A 251 -31.82 -66.25 77.20
CA ILE A 251 -30.88 -66.90 78.13
C ILE A 251 -31.61 -67.39 79.39
N GLN A 252 -32.51 -66.58 79.95
CA GLN A 252 -33.32 -66.93 81.12
C GLN A 252 -34.19 -68.15 80.84
N MET A 253 -34.80 -68.23 79.65
CA MET A 253 -35.60 -69.37 79.21
C MET A 253 -34.76 -70.65 79.08
N GLU A 254 -33.54 -70.56 78.56
CA GLU A 254 -32.66 -71.72 78.35
C GLU A 254 -32.03 -72.23 79.65
N ILE A 255 -31.71 -71.33 80.59
CA ILE A 255 -31.10 -71.68 81.88
C ILE A 255 -32.17 -72.06 82.93
N GLY A 256 -33.39 -71.52 82.81
CA GLY A 256 -34.50 -71.74 83.73
C GLY A 256 -34.36 -71.03 85.09
N CYS A 257 -33.39 -70.12 85.23
CA CYS A 257 -33.13 -69.32 86.43
C CYS A 257 -33.20 -67.83 86.10
N ASP A 258 -33.59 -67.00 87.06
CA ASP A 258 -33.65 -65.56 86.86
C ASP A 258 -32.25 -64.94 86.76
N ILE A 259 -31.99 -64.24 85.64
CA ILE A 259 -30.71 -63.57 85.34
C ILE A 259 -30.88 -62.05 85.19
N ALA A 260 -32.04 -61.48 85.49
CA ALA A 260 -32.31 -60.06 85.29
C ALA A 260 -31.31 -59.15 86.03
N SER A 261 -30.75 -59.63 87.15
CA SER A 261 -29.71 -58.93 87.92
C SER A 261 -28.28 -59.18 87.44
N GLU A 262 -28.07 -60.13 86.51
CA GLU A 262 -26.75 -60.44 85.95
C GLU A 262 -26.44 -59.53 84.75
N LEU A 263 -25.16 -59.24 84.56
CA LEU A 263 -24.67 -58.39 83.48
C LEU A 263 -24.14 -59.27 82.34
N LEU A 264 -24.55 -58.96 81.12
CA LEU A 264 -23.91 -59.51 79.92
C LEU A 264 -22.72 -58.64 79.55
N SER A 265 -21.63 -59.26 79.12
CA SER A 265 -20.46 -58.54 78.63
C SER A 265 -19.87 -59.19 77.37
N TYR A 266 -19.37 -58.36 76.47
CA TYR A 266 -18.72 -58.76 75.22
C TYR A 266 -17.48 -57.89 74.99
N GLU A 267 -16.35 -58.51 74.67
CA GLU A 267 -15.05 -57.84 74.49
C GLU A 267 -14.67 -56.86 75.62
N GLY A 268 -15.05 -57.19 76.87
CA GLY A 268 -14.80 -56.35 78.05
C GLY A 268 -15.75 -55.17 78.23
N ARG A 269 -16.78 -55.02 77.39
CA ARG A 269 -17.85 -54.02 77.52
C ARG A 269 -19.08 -54.66 78.14
N VAL A 270 -19.68 -54.00 79.13
CA VAL A 270 -20.99 -54.39 79.66
C VAL A 270 -22.06 -53.97 78.65
N LEU A 271 -22.97 -54.88 78.35
CA LEU A 271 -24.07 -54.65 77.42
C LEU A 271 -25.24 -53.97 78.14
N GLU A 272 -25.80 -52.95 77.51
CA GLU A 272 -26.96 -52.21 78.00
C GLU A 272 -28.23 -52.69 77.29
N ASP A 273 -29.34 -52.75 78.03
CA ASP A 273 -30.58 -53.42 77.63
C ASP A 273 -31.28 -52.78 76.42
N GLU A 274 -31.03 -51.48 76.18
CA GLU A 274 -31.68 -50.68 75.13
C GLU A 274 -31.02 -50.81 73.74
N TYR A 275 -29.81 -51.35 73.65
CA TYR A 275 -29.07 -51.49 72.38
C TYR A 275 -29.21 -52.88 71.79
N THR A 276 -29.03 -52.96 70.47
CA THR A 276 -29.12 -54.21 69.71
C THR A 276 -27.79 -54.98 69.73
N LEU A 277 -27.82 -56.26 69.37
CA LEU A 277 -26.61 -57.06 69.19
C LEU A 277 -25.71 -56.45 68.10
N HIS A 278 -26.31 -55.88 67.05
CA HIS A 278 -25.60 -55.18 65.98
C HIS A 278 -24.84 -53.95 66.49
N ASP A 279 -25.42 -53.14 67.38
CA ASP A 279 -24.77 -51.94 67.94
C ASP A 279 -23.46 -52.28 68.69
N TYR A 280 -23.39 -53.48 69.25
CA TYR A 280 -22.19 -54.02 69.92
C TYR A 280 -21.26 -54.82 69.00
N ASN A 281 -21.55 -54.89 67.70
CA ASN A 281 -20.85 -55.73 66.72
C ASN A 281 -20.80 -57.22 67.13
N ILE A 282 -21.82 -57.71 67.84
CA ILE A 282 -21.95 -59.12 68.19
C ILE A 282 -22.41 -59.87 66.94
N ASN A 283 -21.48 -60.56 66.30
CA ASN A 283 -21.70 -61.28 65.05
C ASN A 283 -21.85 -62.79 65.27
N ASN A 284 -22.13 -63.52 64.19
CA ASN A 284 -22.18 -64.97 64.20
C ASN A 284 -20.89 -65.60 64.81
N ASN A 285 -21.09 -66.55 65.71
CA ASN A 285 -20.12 -67.23 66.56
C ASN A 285 -19.44 -66.37 67.65
N SER A 286 -19.97 -65.18 67.96
CA SER A 286 -19.48 -64.38 69.08
C SER A 286 -19.75 -65.04 70.43
N THR A 287 -18.89 -64.79 71.43
CA THR A 287 -19.04 -65.32 72.79
C THR A 287 -19.32 -64.19 73.78
N VAL A 288 -20.51 -64.20 74.39
CA VAL A 288 -20.95 -63.26 75.43
C VAL A 288 -20.77 -63.90 76.81
N GLN A 289 -20.26 -63.15 77.77
CA GLN A 289 -19.99 -63.60 79.13
C GLN A 289 -21.09 -63.15 80.08
N LEU A 290 -21.58 -64.07 80.91
CA LEU A 290 -22.55 -63.81 81.97
C LEU A 290 -21.83 -63.54 83.30
N ALA A 291 -21.93 -62.31 83.81
CA ALA A 291 -21.23 -61.83 85.00
C ALA A 291 -22.20 -61.40 86.12
N LEU A 292 -21.77 -61.51 87.38
CA LEU A 292 -22.54 -61.05 88.54
C LEU A 292 -22.40 -59.53 88.70
N ARG A 293 -23.51 -58.88 89.04
CA ARG A 293 -23.50 -57.55 89.63
C ARG A 293 -23.08 -57.70 91.10
N PHE A 294 -21.88 -57.23 91.44
CA PHE A 294 -21.40 -57.16 92.84
C PHE A 294 -22.05 -55.99 93.58
#